data_AF-A0A438BJ70-F1
#
_entry.id   AF-A0A438BJ70-F1
#
_cell.length_a   1.000
_cell.length_b   1.000
_cell.length_c   1.000
_cell.angle_alpha   90.00
_cell.angle_beta   90.00
_cell.angle_gamma   90.00
#
_symmetry.space_group_name_H-M   'P 1'
#
loop_
_entity.id
_entity.type
_entity.pdbx_description
1 polymer ?
#
loop_
_entity_poly.entity_id
_entity_poly.type
_entity_poly.pdbx_seq_one_letter_code
_entity_poly.pdbx_strand_id
1 'polypeptide(L)'
;MTWFAVDRCTSSGGERDGPRTDCLPLTGRKQSVRAVNRGWTAALSAAALTVGLSVGMATPAGAVGGPCGQNGGSSGSSGSSGSAGSSGSLGSLSSGSLGSATGSLMNSLPWITGAPNGALPVLTGKTKAIEMVTGPGSSSDSINRFSVSGTDLGIMWDNDKPGNEHGVMMLFGDTVGACGVGGDQWRSNVLFRSADTTLTDGMKIDSSPLASRGFSKQVIQGLLSTEPGGWPEFTVIPTGGVAVDGKQYVRWMSVRSWDTPGEWTTNYSGLAVSADNGETWQTDPQTVRVNRTDAFPTPIDGVPAFSSSNENWQMSAFVPDRGDGFVYELGTPSGRSGAAHLARVPANPTAMVTPGEYRYWDGSGWSTNIAAAVPVIESPVSELSVQWNEYLQKYIGMYSDVGGLKIRQSSDLVHWSGSQTLIGSATLPGLYGGFMHPWSTGKDLYFVLTTWDRYNVIYMRTDLTNMKMAAADMVDRPDPADTGEQRLEGFNTPEGFTETVDGE
;
A
#
# COMPACT_ATOMS: atom_id res chain seq x y z
N MET A 1 -0.59 57.44 -32.50
CA MET A 1 0.75 58.03 -32.36
C MET A 1 1.73 56.87 -32.26
N THR A 2 2.24 56.37 -33.40
CA THR A 2 3.63 56.56 -33.88
C THR A 2 4.67 56.01 -32.88
N TRP A 3 5.43 54.95 -33.16
CA TRP A 3 6.33 54.75 -34.31
C TRP A 3 6.64 53.28 -34.65
N PHE A 4 6.91 53.06 -35.95
CA PHE A 4 7.55 51.90 -36.60
C PHE A 4 9.08 51.89 -36.37
N ALA A 5 9.71 50.71 -36.49
CA ALA A 5 10.95 50.55 -37.28
C ALA A 5 11.24 49.06 -37.62
N VAL A 6 11.49 48.83 -38.90
CA VAL A 6 11.97 47.63 -39.59
C VAL A 6 13.41 47.93 -40.04
N ASP A 7 14.30 46.92 -40.14
CA ASP A 7 15.33 46.78 -41.20
C ASP A 7 16.18 45.51 -40.91
N ARG A 8 16.29 44.50 -41.79
CA ARG A 8 16.83 44.34 -43.16
C ARG A 8 18.28 43.86 -43.20
N CYS A 9 18.48 42.79 -43.96
CA CYS A 9 19.75 42.18 -44.37
C CYS A 9 20.58 43.09 -45.30
N THR A 10 21.90 42.93 -45.27
CA THR A 10 22.78 42.96 -46.47
C THR A 10 24.16 42.36 -46.17
N SER A 11 24.61 41.38 -46.96
CA SER A 11 26.02 41.30 -47.37
C SER A 11 26.15 40.69 -48.79
N SER A 12 26.56 41.56 -49.72
CA SER A 12 27.26 41.28 -50.98
C SER A 12 28.72 40.86 -50.66
N GLY A 13 29.50 40.07 -51.40
CA GLY A 13 29.54 39.67 -52.81
C GLY A 13 30.94 39.96 -53.39
N GLY A 14 31.63 38.96 -53.96
CA GLY A 14 32.84 39.08 -54.83
C GLY A 14 33.86 37.94 -54.62
N GLU A 15 33.90 36.86 -55.45
CA GLU A 15 34.66 36.65 -56.72
C GLU A 15 36.17 36.36 -56.50
N ARG A 16 36.92 35.40 -57.10
CA ARG A 16 36.91 34.39 -58.22
C ARG A 16 37.95 33.28 -57.81
N ASP A 17 37.96 32.03 -58.27
CA ASP A 17 38.37 31.52 -59.59
C ASP A 17 38.11 29.98 -59.67
N GLY A 18 37.75 29.48 -60.85
CA GLY A 18 37.68 28.03 -61.20
C GLY A 18 39.02 27.47 -61.72
N PRO A 19 39.10 26.27 -62.38
CA PRO A 19 38.07 25.66 -63.21
C PRO A 19 37.75 24.16 -62.93
N ARG A 20 36.68 23.71 -63.60
CA ARG A 20 36.07 22.37 -63.64
C ARG A 20 36.80 21.38 -64.56
N THR A 21 36.58 20.08 -64.30
CA THR A 21 36.30 18.96 -65.27
C THR A 21 36.12 17.67 -64.46
N ASP A 22 35.47 16.58 -64.87
CA ASP A 22 34.17 16.33 -65.52
C ASP A 22 33.91 14.80 -65.33
N CYS A 23 32.64 14.41 -65.23
CA CYS A 23 32.00 13.18 -65.73
C CYS A 23 32.37 11.72 -65.28
N LEU A 24 31.42 11.12 -64.52
CA LEU A 24 30.63 9.88 -64.78
C LEU A 24 31.25 8.45 -64.67
N PRO A 25 30.40 7.39 -64.49
CA PRO A 25 30.66 6.22 -63.62
C PRO A 25 30.77 4.87 -64.37
N LEU A 26 31.27 3.80 -63.71
CA LEU A 26 31.12 2.40 -64.15
C LEU A 26 31.12 1.36 -63.00
N THR A 27 29.98 0.69 -62.85
CA THR A 27 29.74 -0.78 -62.71
C THR A 27 30.75 -1.71 -62.02
N GLY A 28 30.28 -2.39 -60.94
CA GLY A 28 29.97 -3.83 -60.94
C GLY A 28 31.04 -4.86 -60.53
N ARG A 29 30.80 -5.59 -59.42
CA ARG A 29 30.95 -7.06 -59.38
C ARG A 29 30.24 -7.71 -58.18
N LYS A 30 29.64 -8.87 -58.48
CA LYS A 30 28.86 -9.79 -57.63
C LYS A 30 29.75 -10.59 -56.68
N GLN A 31 29.23 -11.01 -55.52
CA GLN A 31 29.25 -12.43 -55.12
C GLN A 31 28.26 -12.75 -53.99
N SER A 32 27.80 -13.99 -54.07
CA SER A 32 26.68 -14.70 -53.44
C SER A 32 26.84 -15.05 -51.96
N VAL A 33 25.74 -15.05 -51.19
CA VAL A 33 25.53 -15.98 -50.07
C VAL A 33 24.09 -16.48 -50.06
N ARG A 34 23.97 -17.77 -49.73
CA ARG A 34 22.86 -18.72 -49.92
C ARG A 34 21.57 -18.35 -49.18
N ALA A 35 20.45 -18.54 -49.87
CA ALA A 35 19.17 -18.86 -49.25
C ALA A 35 19.22 -20.29 -48.68
N VAL A 36 18.94 -20.45 -47.39
CA VAL A 36 18.68 -21.75 -46.77
C VAL A 36 17.20 -21.81 -46.41
N ASN A 37 16.45 -22.52 -47.23
CA ASN A 37 15.19 -23.13 -46.84
C ASN A 37 15.49 -24.30 -45.90
N ARG A 38 14.95 -24.29 -44.68
CA ARG A 38 14.76 -25.51 -43.88
C ARG A 38 13.34 -25.51 -43.33
N GLY A 39 12.55 -26.42 -43.90
CA GLY A 39 11.22 -26.74 -43.42
C GLY A 39 11.28 -27.37 -42.03
N TRP A 40 10.21 -27.14 -41.26
CA TRP A 40 9.95 -27.82 -40.01
C TRP A 40 8.71 -28.69 -40.21
N THR A 41 8.95 -29.99 -40.35
CA THR A 41 7.96 -31.04 -40.07
C THR A 41 7.89 -31.25 -38.56
N ALA A 42 6.66 -31.46 -38.09
CA ALA A 42 6.28 -31.60 -36.70
C ALA A 42 6.74 -32.90 -36.03
N ALA A 43 6.78 -32.85 -34.69
CA ALA A 43 6.07 -33.72 -33.75
C ALA A 43 6.91 -34.46 -32.69
N LEU A 44 6.36 -34.37 -31.46
CA LEU A 44 6.34 -35.33 -30.34
C LEU A 44 7.40 -35.24 -29.22
N SER A 45 6.85 -34.84 -28.07
CA SER A 45 6.98 -35.46 -26.74
C SER A 45 8.25 -35.23 -25.93
N ALA A 46 8.13 -34.40 -24.89
CA ALA A 46 8.84 -34.59 -23.64
C ALA A 46 7.88 -34.27 -22.48
N ALA A 47 7.53 -35.31 -21.73
CA ALA A 47 6.77 -35.24 -20.50
C ALA A 47 7.57 -34.47 -19.44
N ALA A 48 6.99 -33.41 -18.88
CA ALA A 48 7.53 -32.76 -17.71
C ALA A 48 7.12 -33.56 -16.47
N LEU A 49 8.09 -34.23 -15.86
CA LEU A 49 8.00 -34.78 -14.51
C LEU A 49 7.88 -33.61 -13.52
N THR A 50 6.66 -33.36 -13.05
CA THR A 50 6.41 -32.60 -11.83
C THR A 50 6.91 -33.41 -10.63
N VAL A 51 8.11 -33.11 -10.15
CA VAL A 51 8.53 -33.51 -8.81
C VAL A 51 7.79 -32.60 -7.84
N GLY A 52 6.71 -33.12 -7.27
CA GLY A 52 6.01 -32.51 -6.14
C GLY A 52 6.92 -32.53 -4.92
N LEU A 53 7.54 -31.38 -4.62
CA LEU A 53 8.05 -31.11 -3.29
C LEU A 53 6.86 -30.69 -2.42
N SER A 54 6.23 -31.69 -1.81
CA SER A 54 5.33 -31.49 -0.68
C SER A 54 6.14 -30.96 0.50
N VAL A 55 6.21 -29.63 0.63
CA VAL A 55 6.55 -29.02 1.91
C VAL A 55 5.33 -29.27 2.80
N GLY A 56 5.46 -30.24 3.70
CA GLY A 56 4.48 -30.45 4.76
C GLY A 56 4.41 -29.17 5.58
N MET A 57 3.36 -28.37 5.38
CA MET A 57 3.03 -27.30 6.30
C MET A 57 2.68 -27.96 7.63
N ALA A 58 3.61 -27.88 8.58
CA ALA A 58 3.29 -28.14 9.97
C ALA A 58 2.19 -27.15 10.35
N THR A 59 1.03 -27.67 10.73
CA THR A 59 -0.05 -26.90 11.32
C THR A 59 0.51 -26.20 12.58
N PRO A 60 0.51 -24.86 12.68
CA PRO A 60 0.78 -24.24 13.96
C PRO A 60 -0.38 -24.60 14.90
N ALA A 61 -0.02 -25.12 16.08
CA ALA A 61 -0.96 -25.35 17.17
C ALA A 61 -1.61 -24.01 17.55
N GLY A 62 -2.93 -24.04 17.81
CA GLY A 62 -3.69 -22.84 18.10
C GLY A 62 -3.23 -22.20 19.42
N ALA A 63 -2.68 -20.99 19.33
CA ALA A 63 -2.34 -20.19 20.49
C ALA A 63 -3.60 -19.72 21.21
N VAL A 64 -3.71 -20.02 22.52
CA VAL A 64 -4.67 -19.41 23.43
C VAL A 64 -3.93 -18.41 24.30
N GLY A 65 -4.17 -17.11 24.11
CA GLY A 65 -3.61 -16.05 24.98
C GLY A 65 -3.21 -14.78 24.24
N GLY A 66 -4.19 -13.98 23.85
CA GLY A 66 -4.04 -12.63 23.30
C GLY A 66 -5.41 -11.96 23.21
N PRO A 67 -5.51 -10.62 23.06
CA PRO A 67 -6.74 -9.85 23.26
C PRO A 67 -7.92 -10.32 22.42
N CYS A 68 -7.66 -10.98 21.28
CA CYS A 68 -8.66 -11.54 20.37
C CYS A 68 -8.57 -13.07 20.17
N GLY A 69 -8.05 -13.83 21.15
CA GLY A 69 -8.08 -15.30 21.14
C GLY A 69 -9.30 -15.84 21.88
N GLN A 70 -10.10 -16.67 21.21
CA GLN A 70 -11.39 -17.22 21.65
C GLN A 70 -11.49 -17.63 23.14
N ASN A 71 -12.59 -17.22 23.80
CA ASN A 71 -13.27 -18.09 24.77
C ASN A 71 -14.76 -17.71 24.91
N GLY A 72 -15.61 -18.36 24.11
CA GLY A 72 -17.02 -18.55 24.42
C GLY A 72 -17.17 -19.63 25.48
N GLY A 73 -16.68 -19.37 26.70
CA GLY A 73 -16.85 -20.24 27.86
C GLY A 73 -17.95 -19.67 28.75
N SER A 74 -19.19 -20.12 28.54
CA SER A 74 -20.31 -19.88 29.46
C SER A 74 -19.89 -20.24 30.89
N SER A 75 -19.77 -19.23 31.76
CA SER A 75 -19.71 -19.45 33.20
C SER A 75 -21.12 -19.76 33.69
N GLY A 76 -21.25 -20.93 34.30
CA GLY A 76 -22.52 -21.53 34.69
C GLY A 76 -23.29 -20.71 35.73
N SER A 77 -24.61 -20.79 35.61
CA SER A 77 -25.52 -20.58 36.74
C SER A 77 -26.31 -21.87 36.97
N SER A 78 -26.20 -22.36 38.19
CA SER A 78 -26.81 -23.56 38.75
C SER A 78 -28.34 -23.51 38.70
N GLY A 79 -29.01 -24.60 38.31
CA GLY A 79 -30.47 -24.71 38.44
C GLY A 79 -31.11 -25.97 37.83
N SER A 80 -31.22 -27.02 38.65
CA SER A 80 -32.26 -28.06 38.71
C SER A 80 -32.77 -28.84 37.47
N SER A 81 -32.41 -30.13 37.47
CA SER A 81 -33.26 -31.35 37.36
C SER A 81 -34.51 -31.41 36.47
N GLY A 82 -34.54 -32.39 35.53
CA GLY A 82 -35.79 -32.93 34.96
C GLY A 82 -35.65 -33.85 33.73
N SER A 83 -35.52 -35.16 33.97
CA SER A 83 -36.07 -36.34 33.25
C SER A 83 -36.13 -36.48 31.71
N ALA A 84 -35.44 -37.53 31.23
CA ALA A 84 -35.80 -38.62 30.28
C ALA A 84 -36.77 -38.42 29.08
N GLY A 85 -36.34 -38.90 27.89
CA GLY A 85 -37.23 -39.26 26.77
C GLY A 85 -36.52 -39.68 25.47
N SER A 86 -36.92 -40.83 24.94
CA SER A 86 -36.38 -41.66 23.84
C SER A 86 -36.19 -41.08 22.42
N SER A 87 -35.21 -41.70 21.72
CA SER A 87 -35.11 -42.17 20.33
C SER A 87 -36.07 -41.68 19.22
N GLY A 88 -35.50 -41.26 18.06
CA GLY A 88 -36.21 -41.26 16.77
C GLY A 88 -35.52 -40.50 15.61
N SER A 89 -35.07 -41.27 14.61
CA SER A 89 -34.86 -41.01 13.17
C SER A 89 -34.49 -39.63 12.57
N LEU A 90 -33.40 -39.69 11.80
CA LEU A 90 -33.06 -39.06 10.52
C LEU A 90 -34.10 -38.16 9.82
N GLY A 91 -33.64 -36.95 9.46
CA GLY A 91 -34.08 -36.22 8.26
C GLY A 91 -34.54 -34.78 8.48
N SER A 92 -33.62 -33.81 8.39
CA SER A 92 -33.85 -32.50 7.75
C SER A 92 -32.60 -31.62 7.91
N LEU A 93 -31.96 -31.28 6.79
CA LEU A 93 -31.00 -30.19 6.70
C LEU A 93 -31.78 -28.88 6.76
N SER A 94 -31.86 -28.26 7.93
CA SER A 94 -32.18 -26.83 8.09
C SER A 94 -32.08 -26.42 9.55
N SER A 95 -30.95 -25.80 9.91
CA SER A 95 -30.83 -24.86 11.03
C SER A 95 -29.39 -24.34 11.01
N GLY A 96 -29.08 -23.48 10.04
CA GLY A 96 -27.90 -22.62 10.13
C GLY A 96 -28.05 -21.78 11.38
N SER A 97 -27.10 -21.93 12.31
CA SER A 97 -26.97 -21.04 13.46
C SER A 97 -26.56 -19.66 12.95
N LEU A 98 -27.54 -18.87 12.55
CA LEU A 98 -27.44 -17.42 12.40
C LEU A 98 -27.30 -16.84 13.81
N GLY A 99 -26.05 -16.64 14.24
CA GLY A 99 -25.70 -15.94 15.46
C GLY A 99 -24.44 -15.10 15.25
N SER A 100 -24.62 -13.83 14.89
CA SER A 100 -23.68 -12.71 15.06
C SER A 100 -22.24 -12.82 14.53
N ALA A 101 -22.00 -13.47 13.39
CA ALA A 101 -20.68 -13.47 12.72
C ALA A 101 -20.44 -12.31 11.73
N THR A 102 -21.46 -11.49 11.44
CA THR A 102 -21.30 -10.28 10.62
C THR A 102 -20.57 -9.21 11.44
N GLY A 103 -19.37 -8.81 11.00
CA GLY A 103 -18.62 -7.69 11.56
C GLY A 103 -17.43 -8.03 12.45
N SER A 104 -17.03 -9.30 12.62
CA SER A 104 -15.78 -9.65 13.28
C SER A 104 -14.66 -9.83 12.26
N LEU A 105 -13.58 -9.06 12.40
CA LEU A 105 -12.48 -9.05 11.43
C LEU A 105 -11.81 -10.43 11.31
N MET A 106 -11.41 -11.02 12.43
CA MET A 106 -10.73 -12.33 12.46
C MET A 106 -11.61 -13.48 11.94
N ASN A 107 -12.93 -13.41 12.16
CA ASN A 107 -13.84 -14.42 11.62
C ASN A 107 -14.10 -14.23 10.11
N SER A 108 -13.87 -13.02 9.60
CA SER A 108 -14.10 -12.69 8.19
C SER A 108 -12.87 -12.88 7.30
N LEU A 109 -11.65 -12.83 7.85
CA LEU A 109 -10.38 -12.96 7.12
C LEU A 109 -9.53 -14.13 7.66
N PRO A 110 -9.58 -15.32 7.04
CA PRO A 110 -8.98 -16.54 7.58
C PRO A 110 -7.44 -16.55 7.57
N TRP A 111 -6.78 -15.62 6.89
CA TRP A 111 -5.33 -15.46 6.89
C TRP A 111 -4.81 -14.56 8.03
N ILE A 112 -5.69 -13.95 8.83
CA ILE A 112 -5.29 -13.37 10.11
C ILE A 112 -5.18 -14.53 11.10
N THR A 113 -3.96 -14.97 11.36
CA THR A 113 -3.68 -16.21 12.09
C THR A 113 -3.38 -16.04 13.57
N GLY A 114 -3.31 -14.80 14.06
CA GLY A 114 -3.08 -14.53 15.48
C GLY A 114 -3.60 -13.17 15.92
N ALA A 115 -3.85 -13.06 17.22
CA ALA A 115 -4.25 -11.81 17.85
C ALA A 115 -3.03 -10.90 18.09
N PRO A 116 -3.22 -9.57 18.18
CA PRO A 116 -2.16 -8.66 18.58
C PRO A 116 -1.54 -9.06 19.91
N ASN A 117 -0.27 -9.47 19.89
CA ASN A 117 0.45 -9.94 21.07
C ASN A 117 1.63 -9.02 21.48
N GLY A 118 1.99 -8.05 20.62
CA GLY A 118 3.08 -7.11 20.88
C GLY A 118 4.47 -7.71 20.76
N ALA A 119 4.60 -8.92 20.21
CA ALA A 119 5.89 -9.56 20.01
C ALA A 119 6.69 -8.82 18.93
N LEU A 120 7.76 -8.14 19.34
CA LEU A 120 8.61 -7.32 18.47
C LEU A 120 9.73 -8.18 17.86
N PRO A 121 9.85 -8.28 16.52
CA PRO A 121 10.89 -9.09 15.89
C PRO A 121 12.29 -8.52 16.11
N VAL A 122 13.24 -9.39 16.46
CA VAL A 122 14.66 -9.03 16.61
C VAL A 122 15.40 -9.40 15.33
N LEU A 123 15.72 -8.39 14.51
CA LEU A 123 16.37 -8.58 13.22
C LEU A 123 17.86 -8.20 13.25
N THR A 124 18.72 -9.00 12.59
CA THR A 124 20.09 -8.61 12.25
C THR A 124 20.14 -7.78 10.95
N GLY A 125 21.31 -7.26 10.58
CA GLY A 125 21.48 -6.48 9.34
C GLY A 125 21.06 -5.02 9.42
N LYS A 126 20.84 -4.42 8.24
CA LYS A 126 20.58 -2.99 8.05
C LYS A 126 19.15 -2.57 8.44
N THR A 127 18.20 -3.50 8.40
CA THR A 127 16.80 -3.25 8.73
C THR A 127 16.46 -3.82 10.11
N LYS A 128 15.96 -2.96 11.01
CA LYS A 128 15.66 -3.25 12.41
C LYS A 128 14.22 -2.89 12.75
N ALA A 129 13.60 -3.66 13.63
CA ALA A 129 12.42 -3.21 14.36
C ALA A 129 12.84 -2.38 15.58
N ILE A 130 12.10 -1.31 15.85
CA ILE A 130 12.34 -0.38 16.97
C ILE A 130 11.29 -0.60 18.05
N GLU A 131 10.01 -0.54 17.70
CA GLU A 131 8.90 -0.75 18.63
C GLU A 131 7.60 -1.15 17.93
N MET A 132 6.59 -1.54 18.71
CA MET A 132 5.22 -1.62 18.24
C MET A 132 4.59 -0.22 18.28
N VAL A 133 4.02 0.25 17.17
CA VAL A 133 3.35 1.57 17.12
C VAL A 133 2.01 1.50 17.87
N THR A 134 1.28 0.40 17.71
CA THR A 134 -0.07 0.20 18.24
C THR A 134 -0.20 -1.11 19.00
N GLY A 135 -1.35 -1.36 19.63
CA GLY A 135 -1.65 -2.61 20.32
C GLY A 135 -0.76 -2.91 21.54
N PRO A 136 -0.71 -4.18 21.99
CA PRO A 136 0.14 -4.58 23.10
C PRO A 136 1.62 -4.30 22.79
N GLY A 137 2.39 -3.93 23.82
CA GLY A 137 3.81 -3.58 23.67
C GLY A 137 4.08 -2.18 23.11
N SER A 138 3.05 -1.44 22.68
CA SER A 138 3.21 -0.04 22.25
C SER A 138 3.46 0.89 23.44
N SER A 139 4.49 1.72 23.32
CA SER A 139 4.81 2.80 24.27
C SER A 139 3.70 3.86 24.36
N SER A 140 2.84 3.93 23.34
CA SER A 140 1.80 4.93 23.20
C SER A 140 0.47 4.57 23.86
N ASP A 141 0.37 3.41 24.52
CA ASP A 141 -0.84 2.94 25.24
C ASP A 141 -2.13 3.07 24.41
N SER A 142 -2.03 2.65 23.14
CA SER A 142 -3.12 2.82 22.16
C SER A 142 -4.40 2.05 22.51
N ILE A 143 -4.31 1.00 23.31
CA ILE A 143 -5.48 0.25 23.79
C ILE A 143 -6.32 1.12 24.71
N ASN A 144 -5.75 1.68 25.78
CA ASN A 144 -6.51 2.43 26.77
C ASN A 144 -6.84 3.85 26.31
N ARG A 145 -5.94 4.49 25.54
CA ARG A 145 -6.12 5.86 25.06
C ARG A 145 -7.06 5.95 23.87
N PHE A 146 -7.09 4.92 23.02
CA PHE A 146 -7.69 5.00 21.69
C PHE A 146 -8.57 3.81 21.31
N SER A 147 -8.65 2.75 22.13
CA SER A 147 -9.37 1.51 21.82
C SER A 147 -8.85 0.85 20.53
N VAL A 148 -7.53 0.88 20.36
CA VAL A 148 -6.83 0.26 19.22
C VAL A 148 -5.93 -0.84 19.76
N SER A 149 -6.35 -2.09 19.60
CA SER A 149 -5.60 -3.28 20.01
C SER A 149 -4.82 -3.90 18.87
N GLY A 150 -5.29 -3.73 17.64
CA GLY A 150 -4.62 -4.16 16.42
C GLY A 150 -5.11 -3.33 15.24
N THR A 151 -4.22 -3.10 14.28
CA THR A 151 -4.52 -2.35 13.07
C THR A 151 -3.49 -2.69 12.00
N ASP A 152 -3.79 -2.37 10.75
CA ASP A 152 -2.87 -2.53 9.64
C ASP A 152 -2.49 -1.22 8.94
N LEU A 153 -1.46 -1.32 8.09
CA LEU A 153 -0.92 -0.24 7.29
C LEU A 153 -0.31 0.88 8.13
N GLY A 154 -0.75 2.13 7.95
CA GLY A 154 -0.15 3.33 8.53
C GLY A 154 0.35 4.25 7.43
N ILE A 155 -0.56 4.71 6.57
CA ILE A 155 -0.26 5.67 5.51
C ILE A 155 0.17 6.97 6.19
N MET A 156 1.42 7.38 5.99
CA MET A 156 2.00 8.53 6.67
C MET A 156 2.24 9.72 5.74
N TRP A 157 1.95 10.92 6.22
CA TRP A 157 2.33 12.17 5.55
C TRP A 157 2.50 13.31 6.56
N ASP A 158 3.30 14.32 6.19
CA ASP A 158 3.40 15.58 6.93
C ASP A 158 2.12 16.40 6.70
N ASN A 159 1.52 16.92 7.76
CA ASN A 159 0.26 17.66 7.66
C ASN A 159 0.38 19.09 7.12
N ASP A 160 1.60 19.58 6.85
CA ASP A 160 1.87 20.92 6.31
C ASP A 160 1.22 22.04 7.16
N LYS A 161 1.16 21.81 8.48
CA LYS A 161 0.71 22.82 9.46
C LYS A 161 1.92 23.49 10.10
N PRO A 162 1.84 24.79 10.44
CA PRO A 162 2.92 25.48 11.15
C PRO A 162 2.83 25.29 12.67
N GLY A 163 3.95 25.51 13.34
CA GLY A 163 4.00 25.63 14.81
C GLY A 163 3.57 24.36 15.54
N ASN A 164 2.79 24.51 16.61
CA ASN A 164 2.39 23.38 17.47
C ASN A 164 1.37 22.43 16.81
N GLU A 165 0.81 22.81 15.66
CA GLU A 165 -0.07 21.93 14.88
C GLU A 165 0.72 21.09 13.88
N HIS A 166 2.02 21.39 13.65
CA HIS A 166 2.88 20.61 12.75
C HIS A 166 3.05 19.20 13.27
N GLY A 167 2.78 18.21 12.41
CA GLY A 167 2.86 16.82 12.80
C GLY A 167 2.72 15.88 11.61
N VAL A 168 3.07 14.62 11.87
CA VAL A 168 2.80 13.50 10.98
C VAL A 168 1.40 12.97 11.26
N MET A 169 0.63 12.80 10.19
CA MET A 169 -0.60 12.03 10.20
C MET A 169 -0.31 10.59 9.81
N MET A 170 -0.97 9.66 10.48
CA MET A 170 -0.90 8.23 10.19
C MET A 170 -2.30 7.66 10.11
N LEU A 171 -2.73 7.29 8.91
CA LEU A 171 -4.04 6.71 8.69
C LEU A 171 -3.91 5.21 8.46
N PHE A 172 -4.53 4.44 9.35
CA PHE A 172 -4.49 2.99 9.34
C PHE A 172 -5.73 2.42 8.64
N GLY A 173 -5.64 1.16 8.21
CA GLY A 173 -6.78 0.43 7.67
C GLY A 173 -7.60 -0.25 8.76
N ASP A 174 -7.96 -1.51 8.51
CA ASP A 174 -8.87 -2.26 9.37
C ASP A 174 -8.33 -2.32 10.81
N THR A 175 -9.13 -1.80 11.74
CA THR A 175 -8.72 -1.54 13.12
C THR A 175 -9.65 -2.20 14.11
N VAL A 176 -9.11 -3.05 14.99
CA VAL A 176 -9.84 -3.73 16.06
C VAL A 176 -9.55 -3.13 17.44
N GLY A 177 -10.52 -3.27 18.34
CA GLY A 177 -10.48 -2.76 19.71
C GLY A 177 -10.65 -3.90 20.71
N ALA A 178 -11.68 -3.84 21.54
CA ALA A 178 -12.00 -4.89 22.50
C ALA A 178 -12.67 -6.09 21.82
N CYS A 179 -11.96 -7.21 21.74
CA CYS A 179 -12.40 -8.41 21.02
C CYS A 179 -13.39 -9.29 21.81
N GLY A 180 -13.69 -8.92 23.07
CA GLY A 180 -14.77 -9.54 23.85
C GLY A 180 -16.16 -8.96 23.54
N VAL A 181 -16.24 -7.95 22.68
CA VAL A 181 -17.49 -7.34 22.22
C VAL A 181 -17.80 -7.84 20.81
N GLY A 182 -19.07 -8.09 20.51
CA GLY A 182 -19.50 -8.49 19.17
C GLY A 182 -18.97 -7.54 18.10
N GLY A 183 -18.36 -8.09 17.06
CA GLY A 183 -17.75 -7.34 15.96
C GLY A 183 -16.37 -6.72 16.27
N ASP A 184 -15.71 -7.12 17.36
CA ASP A 184 -14.33 -6.73 17.72
C ASP A 184 -14.06 -5.22 17.82
N GLN A 185 -15.13 -4.42 17.91
CA GLN A 185 -15.09 -2.96 17.74
C GLN A 185 -14.39 -2.54 16.44
N TRP A 186 -14.63 -3.26 15.35
CA TRP A 186 -14.00 -2.99 14.07
C TRP A 186 -14.38 -1.61 13.51
N ARG A 187 -13.36 -0.84 13.11
CA ARG A 187 -13.46 0.36 12.27
C ARG A 187 -12.60 0.14 11.03
N SER A 188 -13.07 0.55 9.86
CA SER A 188 -12.33 0.38 8.60
C SER A 188 -11.05 1.20 8.52
N ASN A 189 -10.95 2.29 9.29
CA ASN A 189 -9.77 3.13 9.35
C ASN A 189 -9.76 3.94 10.64
N VAL A 190 -8.57 4.26 11.16
CA VAL A 190 -8.39 5.22 12.26
C VAL A 190 -7.18 6.11 11.98
N LEU A 191 -7.22 7.36 12.42
CA LEU A 191 -6.15 8.34 12.24
C LEU A 191 -5.43 8.62 13.56
N PHE A 192 -4.11 8.51 13.56
CA PHE A 192 -3.26 9.04 14.62
C PHE A 192 -2.45 10.24 14.15
N ARG A 193 -2.06 11.08 15.11
CA ARG A 193 -1.16 12.22 14.93
C ARG A 193 0.04 12.09 15.85
N SER A 194 1.20 12.45 15.34
CA SER A 194 2.46 12.51 16.08
C SER A 194 3.21 13.78 15.72
N ALA A 195 3.63 14.54 16.72
CA ALA A 195 4.59 15.64 16.59
C ALA A 195 6.01 15.18 17.00
N ASP A 196 6.24 13.88 17.14
CA ASP A 196 7.51 13.33 17.58
C ASP A 196 8.57 13.41 16.48
N THR A 197 9.62 14.19 16.75
CA THR A 197 10.74 14.38 15.83
C THR A 197 11.93 13.47 16.14
N THR A 198 11.90 12.72 17.26
CA THR A 198 13.02 11.86 17.68
C THR A 198 12.85 10.46 17.09
N LEU A 199 13.11 10.31 15.79
CA LEU A 199 12.78 9.06 15.10
C LEU A 199 13.57 7.83 15.58
N THR A 200 14.64 8.01 16.36
CA THR A 200 15.55 6.94 16.78
C THR A 200 15.06 6.09 17.95
N ASP A 201 14.15 6.60 18.78
CA ASP A 201 13.68 5.94 20.02
C ASP A 201 12.23 5.47 19.96
N GLY A 202 11.58 5.63 18.81
CA GLY A 202 10.21 5.21 18.58
C GLY A 202 9.43 6.29 17.83
N MET A 203 8.12 6.25 18.00
CA MET A 203 7.12 7.13 17.47
C MET A 203 5.97 7.26 18.48
N LYS A 204 6.00 8.36 19.23
CA LYS A 204 4.93 8.68 20.19
C LYS A 204 3.65 9.12 19.47
N ILE A 205 2.51 8.51 19.84
CA ILE A 205 1.19 8.97 19.41
C ILE A 205 0.68 10.05 20.37
N ASP A 206 0.39 11.24 19.84
CA ASP A 206 -0.11 12.36 20.62
C ASP A 206 -1.65 12.37 20.70
N SER A 207 -2.33 12.17 19.57
CA SER A 207 -3.79 12.27 19.51
C SER A 207 -4.42 11.43 18.39
N SER A 208 -5.73 11.30 18.48
CA SER A 208 -6.62 10.66 17.51
C SER A 208 -7.95 11.41 17.48
N PRO A 209 -8.64 11.54 16.34
CA PRO A 209 -10.05 11.92 16.32
C PRO A 209 -10.90 10.90 17.08
N LEU A 210 -11.62 11.35 18.11
CA LEU A 210 -12.36 10.46 19.02
C LEU A 210 -13.87 10.47 18.73
N ALA A 211 -14.51 9.30 18.75
CA ALA A 211 -15.97 9.19 18.79
C ALA A 211 -16.49 9.40 20.22
N SER A 212 -15.71 8.95 21.20
CA SER A 212 -15.92 9.18 22.62
C SER A 212 -14.58 9.10 23.34
N ARG A 213 -14.52 9.51 24.62
CA ARG A 213 -13.27 9.48 25.38
C ARG A 213 -12.68 8.06 25.38
N GLY A 214 -11.42 7.93 24.95
CA GLY A 214 -10.74 6.65 24.90
C GLY A 214 -11.02 5.81 23.65
N PHE A 215 -11.78 6.33 22.68
CA PHE A 215 -12.22 5.56 21.51
C PHE A 215 -12.07 6.35 20.21
N SER A 216 -11.11 5.93 19.38
CA SER A 216 -10.90 6.51 18.05
C SER A 216 -12.10 6.25 17.14
N LYS A 217 -12.50 7.27 16.38
CA LYS A 217 -13.57 7.12 15.38
C LYS A 217 -13.02 6.61 14.06
N GLN A 218 -13.89 5.98 13.28
CA GLN A 218 -13.65 5.83 11.85
C GLN A 218 -13.75 7.19 11.17
N VAL A 219 -12.65 7.67 10.60
CA VAL A 219 -12.54 9.06 10.13
C VAL A 219 -13.03 9.24 8.70
N ILE A 220 -12.80 8.26 7.82
CA ILE A 220 -13.31 8.23 6.45
C ILE A 220 -14.44 7.22 6.37
N GLN A 221 -15.59 7.70 5.94
CA GLN A 221 -16.78 6.90 5.70
C GLN A 221 -16.90 6.54 4.22
N GLY A 222 -17.40 5.34 3.94
CA GLY A 222 -17.70 4.92 2.59
C GLY A 222 -19.01 5.50 2.08
N LEU A 223 -19.17 5.61 0.76
CA LEU A 223 -20.36 6.20 0.14
C LEU A 223 -21.56 5.23 0.14
N LEU A 224 -21.34 3.95 0.47
CA LEU A 224 -22.38 2.92 0.53
C LEU A 224 -22.94 2.73 1.94
N SER A 225 -22.49 3.52 2.92
CA SER A 225 -22.99 3.54 4.31
C SER A 225 -23.17 2.14 4.91
N THR A 226 -22.18 1.28 4.69
CA THR A 226 -22.18 -0.11 5.18
C THR A 226 -21.20 -0.23 6.33
N GLU A 227 -21.60 -0.93 7.40
CA GLU A 227 -20.69 -1.25 8.50
C GLU A 227 -19.60 -2.24 8.04
N PRO A 228 -18.38 -2.18 8.62
CA PRO A 228 -17.30 -3.09 8.26
C PRO A 228 -17.70 -4.57 8.35
N GLY A 229 -17.25 -5.36 7.37
CA GLY A 229 -17.62 -6.77 7.19
C GLY A 229 -18.97 -6.99 6.54
N GLY A 230 -19.66 -5.91 6.15
CA GLY A 230 -20.96 -5.96 5.51
C GLY A 230 -20.90 -6.06 3.98
N TRP A 231 -22.09 -6.07 3.37
CA TRP A 231 -22.30 -5.96 1.93
C TRP A 231 -23.21 -4.75 1.67
N PRO A 232 -22.99 -3.93 0.64
CA PRO A 232 -22.11 -4.13 -0.53
C PRO A 232 -20.67 -3.57 -0.44
N GLU A 233 -20.29 -3.02 0.70
CA GLU A 233 -18.96 -2.49 0.96
C GLU A 233 -18.42 -3.18 2.21
N PHE A 234 -17.39 -4.01 2.00
CA PHE A 234 -16.81 -4.82 3.06
C PHE A 234 -15.96 -3.97 4.00
N THR A 235 -15.15 -3.05 3.46
CA THR A 235 -14.38 -2.10 4.28
C THR A 235 -13.90 -0.91 3.44
N VAL A 236 -13.41 0.13 4.11
CA VAL A 236 -12.95 1.42 3.57
C VAL A 236 -11.49 1.66 3.97
N ILE A 237 -10.57 1.42 3.04
CA ILE A 237 -9.13 1.36 3.34
C ILE A 237 -8.39 2.58 2.75
N PRO A 238 -7.61 3.32 3.54
CA PRO A 238 -6.71 4.36 3.01
C PRO A 238 -5.59 3.75 2.19
N THR A 239 -5.14 4.46 1.16
CA THR A 239 -4.08 3.97 0.26
C THR A 239 -2.93 4.95 0.12
N GLY A 240 -3.21 6.26 0.15
CA GLY A 240 -2.20 7.32 0.11
C GLY A 240 -2.72 8.62 0.68
N GLY A 241 -1.83 9.42 1.28
CA GLY A 241 -2.16 10.71 1.90
C GLY A 241 -1.15 11.80 1.52
N VAL A 242 -1.61 13.04 1.41
CA VAL A 242 -0.77 14.22 1.14
C VAL A 242 -1.42 15.49 1.67
N ALA A 243 -0.61 16.47 2.04
CA ALA A 243 -1.08 17.81 2.37
C ALA A 243 -0.78 18.80 1.23
N VAL A 244 -1.72 19.72 0.98
CA VAL A 244 -1.55 20.85 0.05
C VAL A 244 -2.18 22.08 0.70
N ASP A 245 -1.37 23.12 0.92
CA ASP A 245 -1.76 24.36 1.62
C ASP A 245 -2.44 24.07 2.99
N GLY A 246 -1.87 23.14 3.76
CA GLY A 246 -2.39 22.68 5.05
C GLY A 246 -3.76 21.97 5.00
N LYS A 247 -4.34 21.70 3.82
CA LYS A 247 -5.47 20.77 3.66
C LYS A 247 -4.97 19.37 3.39
N GLN A 248 -5.67 18.38 3.93
CA GLN A 248 -5.28 16.98 3.85
C GLN A 248 -6.11 16.27 2.79
N TYR A 249 -5.47 15.44 2.00
CA TYR A 249 -6.07 14.67 0.90
C TYR A 249 -5.70 13.21 1.07
N VAL A 250 -6.68 12.31 1.03
CA VAL A 250 -6.47 10.86 1.15
C VAL A 250 -7.19 10.14 0.02
N ARG A 251 -6.43 9.35 -0.75
CA ARG A 251 -7.01 8.34 -1.63
C ARG A 251 -7.38 7.13 -0.78
N TRP A 252 -8.61 6.66 -0.92
CA TRP A 252 -9.10 5.46 -0.23
C TRP A 252 -9.85 4.55 -1.21
N MET A 253 -9.94 3.28 -0.88
CA MET A 253 -10.64 2.27 -1.66
C MET A 253 -11.84 1.70 -0.91
N SER A 254 -12.95 1.53 -1.63
CA SER A 254 -14.11 0.77 -1.19
C SER A 254 -13.89 -0.70 -1.56
N VAL A 255 -13.55 -1.53 -0.58
CA VAL A 255 -13.33 -2.97 -0.79
C VAL A 255 -14.69 -3.66 -0.86
N ARG A 256 -14.92 -4.41 -1.93
CA ARG A 256 -16.15 -5.22 -2.12
C ARG A 256 -15.97 -6.64 -1.59
N SER A 257 -14.83 -7.24 -1.87
CA SER A 257 -14.47 -8.58 -1.42
C SER A 257 -12.96 -8.70 -1.31
N TRP A 258 -12.51 -9.39 -0.27
CA TRP A 258 -11.18 -9.98 -0.24
C TRP A 258 -11.25 -11.32 -0.95
N ASP A 259 -10.41 -11.50 -1.97
CA ASP A 259 -10.50 -12.64 -2.87
C ASP A 259 -9.50 -13.72 -2.41
N THR A 260 -8.49 -14.06 -3.23
CA THR A 260 -7.36 -14.87 -2.76
C THR A 260 -6.34 -14.02 -2.02
N PRO A 261 -5.50 -14.57 -1.11
CA PRO A 261 -4.50 -13.78 -0.38
C PRO A 261 -3.64 -12.91 -1.32
N GLY A 262 -3.65 -11.60 -1.07
CA GLY A 262 -2.98 -10.60 -1.91
C GLY A 262 -3.82 -10.02 -3.05
N GLU A 263 -5.05 -10.49 -3.24
CA GLU A 263 -5.99 -10.00 -4.27
C GLU A 263 -7.33 -9.60 -3.64
N TRP A 264 -7.92 -8.54 -4.18
CA TRP A 264 -9.23 -8.07 -3.76
C TRP A 264 -9.90 -7.30 -4.89
N THR A 265 -11.22 -7.24 -4.79
CA THR A 265 -12.03 -6.46 -5.72
C THR A 265 -12.59 -5.22 -5.03
N THR A 266 -12.44 -4.06 -5.66
CA THR A 266 -13.02 -2.79 -5.18
C THR A 266 -14.33 -2.48 -5.86
N ASN A 267 -15.21 -1.74 -5.18
CA ASN A 267 -16.31 -1.06 -5.84
C ASN A 267 -15.83 0.19 -6.60
N TYR A 268 -14.93 0.96 -5.97
CA TYR A 268 -14.36 2.22 -6.47
C TYR A 268 -13.21 2.68 -5.56
N SER A 269 -12.48 3.71 -6.00
CA SER A 269 -11.64 4.55 -5.14
C SER A 269 -12.18 5.98 -5.07
N GLY A 270 -11.93 6.67 -3.95
CA GLY A 270 -12.40 8.03 -3.68
C GLY A 270 -11.28 8.93 -3.14
N LEU A 271 -11.46 10.25 -3.23
CA LEU A 271 -10.55 11.24 -2.64
C LEU A 271 -11.26 11.96 -1.49
N ALA A 272 -10.85 11.66 -0.26
CA ALA A 272 -11.33 12.33 0.93
C ALA A 272 -10.49 13.58 1.23
N VAL A 273 -11.13 14.64 1.69
CA VAL A 273 -10.51 15.92 2.04
C VAL A 273 -10.81 16.29 3.48
N SER A 274 -9.80 16.77 4.20
CA SER A 274 -9.95 17.37 5.53
C SER A 274 -9.30 18.74 5.60
N ALA A 275 -10.00 19.70 6.18
CA ALA A 275 -9.51 21.07 6.40
C ALA A 275 -9.19 21.37 7.88
N ASP A 276 -9.57 20.46 8.79
CA ASP A 276 -9.51 20.62 10.25
C ASP A 276 -8.51 19.64 10.87
N ASN A 277 -7.35 19.51 10.22
CA ASN A 277 -6.24 18.67 10.65
C ASN A 277 -6.65 17.20 10.82
N GLY A 278 -7.55 16.66 10.00
CA GLY A 278 -7.96 15.27 10.01
C GLY A 278 -9.09 14.92 10.98
N GLU A 279 -9.72 15.92 11.63
CA GLU A 279 -10.86 15.68 12.50
C GLU A 279 -12.11 15.28 11.72
N THR A 280 -12.40 15.91 10.59
CA THR A 280 -13.52 15.56 9.73
C THR A 280 -13.07 15.41 8.28
N TRP A 281 -13.72 14.49 7.57
CA TRP A 281 -13.39 14.13 6.20
C TRP A 281 -14.65 14.14 5.33
N GLN A 282 -14.50 14.61 4.10
CA GLN A 282 -15.55 14.60 3.09
C GLN A 282 -14.98 14.08 1.78
N THR A 283 -15.73 13.21 1.11
CA THR A 283 -15.40 12.76 -0.25
C THR A 283 -16.36 13.42 -1.21
N ASP A 284 -15.84 14.13 -2.21
CA ASP A 284 -16.66 14.61 -3.32
C ASP A 284 -16.94 13.44 -4.27
N PRO A 285 -18.22 13.05 -4.48
CA PRO A 285 -18.59 11.97 -5.40
C PRO A 285 -17.99 12.11 -6.81
N GLN A 286 -17.75 13.34 -7.30
CA GLN A 286 -17.16 13.57 -8.63
C GLN A 286 -15.71 13.11 -8.74
N THR A 287 -15.01 12.93 -7.63
CA THR A 287 -13.62 12.44 -7.60
C THR A 287 -13.49 10.91 -7.62
N VAL A 288 -14.64 10.22 -7.58
CA VAL A 288 -14.71 8.76 -7.47
C VAL A 288 -14.33 8.08 -8.78
N ARG A 289 -13.45 7.07 -8.70
CA ARG A 289 -13.03 6.23 -9.82
C ARG A 289 -13.68 4.85 -9.68
N VAL A 290 -14.85 4.67 -10.30
CA VAL A 290 -15.65 3.43 -10.25
C VAL A 290 -14.93 2.26 -10.89
N ASN A 291 -14.94 1.10 -10.23
CA ASN A 291 -14.26 -0.14 -10.64
C ASN A 291 -15.20 -1.37 -10.68
N ARG A 292 -16.49 -1.13 -10.92
CA ARG A 292 -17.50 -2.18 -11.10
C ARG A 292 -18.37 -1.89 -12.31
N THR A 293 -18.71 -2.94 -13.04
CA THR A 293 -19.51 -2.86 -14.27
C THR A 293 -21.02 -2.92 -13.99
N ASP A 294 -21.41 -3.53 -12.88
CA ASP A 294 -22.78 -3.60 -12.41
C ASP A 294 -23.15 -2.36 -11.58
N ALA A 295 -24.44 -2.00 -11.58
CA ALA A 295 -24.91 -0.87 -10.81
C ALA A 295 -24.65 -1.05 -9.30
N PHE A 296 -24.47 0.06 -8.59
CA PHE A 296 -24.52 0.04 -7.14
C PHE A 296 -25.89 -0.44 -6.66
N PRO A 297 -25.97 -1.30 -5.62
CA PRO A 297 -27.24 -1.72 -5.06
C PRO A 297 -28.07 -0.53 -4.55
N THR A 298 -27.38 0.48 -4.02
CA THR A 298 -27.94 1.78 -3.67
C THR A 298 -27.27 2.83 -4.57
N PRO A 299 -28.03 3.56 -5.41
CA PRO A 299 -27.46 4.65 -6.22
C PRO A 299 -26.76 5.68 -5.34
N ILE A 300 -25.61 6.17 -5.79
CA ILE A 300 -24.85 7.23 -5.11
C ILE A 300 -24.90 8.47 -6.02
N ASP A 301 -25.52 9.53 -5.53
CA ASP A 301 -25.66 10.77 -6.29
C ASP A 301 -24.30 11.40 -6.58
N GLY A 302 -24.11 11.83 -7.83
CA GLY A 302 -22.89 12.50 -8.26
C GLY A 302 -21.68 11.60 -8.48
N VAL A 303 -21.77 10.28 -8.35
CA VAL A 303 -20.67 9.38 -8.73
C VAL A 303 -20.62 9.23 -10.26
N PRO A 304 -19.46 9.42 -10.91
CA PRO A 304 -19.30 9.20 -12.35
C PRO A 304 -19.66 7.77 -12.77
N ALA A 305 -20.02 7.60 -14.05
CA ALA A 305 -20.22 6.28 -14.61
C ALA A 305 -18.92 5.46 -14.61
N PHE A 306 -19.06 4.13 -14.63
CA PHE A 306 -17.94 3.22 -14.80
C PHE A 306 -17.11 3.55 -16.05
N SER A 307 -15.79 3.52 -15.90
CA SER A 307 -14.81 3.55 -16.98
C SER A 307 -13.74 2.51 -16.68
N SER A 308 -13.42 1.65 -17.66
CA SER A 308 -12.35 0.66 -17.51
C SER A 308 -10.99 1.30 -17.27
N SER A 309 -10.81 2.56 -17.67
CA SER A 309 -9.56 3.31 -17.45
C SER A 309 -9.28 3.63 -15.98
N ASN A 310 -10.25 3.42 -15.08
CA ASN A 310 -10.09 3.60 -13.65
C ASN A 310 -9.38 2.42 -12.96
N GLU A 311 -9.25 1.28 -13.65
CA GLU A 311 -8.76 0.03 -13.04
C GLU A 311 -7.37 0.21 -12.41
N ASN A 312 -6.50 1.01 -13.01
CA ASN A 312 -5.12 1.25 -12.54
C ASN A 312 -4.99 2.35 -11.48
N TRP A 313 -6.11 2.77 -10.88
CA TRP A 313 -6.19 3.95 -10.01
C TRP A 313 -7.01 3.69 -8.76
N GLN A 314 -7.02 2.44 -8.30
CA GLN A 314 -7.79 1.99 -7.15
C GLN A 314 -7.05 2.19 -5.83
N MET A 315 -5.73 2.16 -5.87
CA MET A 315 -4.87 2.57 -4.77
C MET A 315 -3.91 3.64 -5.26
N SER A 316 -3.34 4.42 -4.34
CA SER A 316 -2.38 5.45 -4.73
C SER A 316 -1.28 5.68 -3.72
N ALA A 317 -0.10 6.07 -4.21
CA ALA A 317 0.94 6.71 -3.43
C ALA A 317 1.07 8.17 -3.89
N PHE A 318 0.96 9.12 -2.96
CA PHE A 318 1.19 10.53 -3.29
C PHE A 318 2.63 10.94 -3.00
N VAL A 319 3.16 11.84 -3.83
CA VAL A 319 4.42 12.53 -3.60
C VAL A 319 4.13 14.03 -3.55
N PRO A 320 4.43 14.72 -2.44
CA PRO A 320 4.17 16.15 -2.32
C PRO A 320 5.03 16.95 -3.29
N ASP A 321 4.59 18.20 -3.56
CA ASP A 321 5.37 19.15 -4.35
C ASP A 321 6.75 19.39 -3.73
N ARG A 322 7.78 19.38 -4.59
CA ARG A 322 9.17 19.64 -4.21
C ARG A 322 9.74 20.88 -4.90
N GLY A 323 8.88 21.82 -5.30
CA GLY A 323 9.20 23.10 -5.90
C GLY A 323 8.94 23.18 -7.41
N ASP A 324 8.35 22.15 -8.02
CA ASP A 324 7.95 22.16 -9.42
C ASP A 324 6.47 22.48 -9.63
N GLY A 325 5.71 22.65 -8.54
CA GLY A 325 4.31 23.08 -8.54
C GLY A 325 3.32 21.93 -8.73
N PHE A 326 3.76 20.67 -8.58
CA PHE A 326 2.91 19.50 -8.80
C PHE A 326 2.94 18.52 -7.62
N VAL A 327 1.77 17.99 -7.28
CA VAL A 327 1.66 16.74 -6.54
C VAL A 327 1.65 15.61 -7.55
N TYR A 328 2.41 14.54 -7.29
CA TYR A 328 2.40 13.33 -8.10
C TYR A 328 1.55 12.25 -7.42
N GLU A 329 0.83 11.47 -8.22
CA GLU A 329 0.02 10.32 -7.79
C GLU A 329 0.52 9.10 -8.57
N LEU A 330 1.04 8.09 -7.87
CA LEU A 330 1.28 6.78 -8.45
C LEU A 330 0.05 5.90 -8.20
N GLY A 331 -0.66 5.52 -9.27
CA GLY A 331 -1.84 4.67 -9.20
C GLY A 331 -1.52 3.20 -9.45
N THR A 332 -2.17 2.30 -8.71
CA THR A 332 -2.16 0.86 -8.97
C THR A 332 -3.60 0.31 -9.03
N PRO A 333 -3.81 -0.86 -9.64
CA PRO A 333 -5.05 -1.59 -9.48
C PRO A 333 -5.24 -2.11 -8.06
N SER A 334 -6.44 -2.65 -7.78
CA SER A 334 -6.69 -3.40 -6.56
C SER A 334 -5.88 -4.69 -6.57
N GLY A 335 -5.41 -5.12 -5.40
CA GLY A 335 -4.53 -6.28 -5.27
C GLY A 335 -3.04 -5.92 -5.24
N ARG A 336 -2.20 -6.94 -5.23
CA ARG A 336 -0.73 -6.82 -5.13
C ARG A 336 0.02 -7.24 -6.39
N SER A 337 -0.71 -7.61 -7.44
CA SER A 337 -0.15 -8.11 -8.70
C SER A 337 -0.02 -7.04 -9.79
N GLY A 338 -0.45 -5.81 -9.52
CA GLY A 338 -0.51 -4.73 -10.51
C GLY A 338 0.83 -4.04 -10.78
N ALA A 339 0.84 -3.17 -11.80
CA ALA A 339 1.91 -2.22 -12.07
C ALA A 339 1.52 -0.81 -11.57
N ALA A 340 2.51 0.06 -11.34
CA ALA A 340 2.27 1.46 -10.95
C ALA A 340 2.33 2.41 -12.16
N HIS A 341 1.36 3.31 -12.23
CA HIS A 341 1.20 4.32 -13.28
C HIS A 341 1.36 5.71 -12.67
N LEU A 342 1.85 6.69 -13.44
CA LEU A 342 2.14 8.02 -12.91
C LEU A 342 1.17 9.08 -13.42
N ALA A 343 0.65 9.87 -12.49
CA ALA A 343 -0.06 11.12 -12.77
C ALA A 343 0.56 12.27 -11.98
N ARG A 344 0.23 13.49 -12.41
CA ARG A 344 0.49 14.71 -11.65
C ARG A 344 -0.69 15.66 -11.73
N VAL A 345 -0.80 16.52 -10.74
CA VAL A 345 -1.83 17.55 -10.64
C VAL A 345 -1.21 18.82 -10.06
N PRO A 346 -1.58 20.02 -10.51
CA PRO A 346 -1.10 21.26 -9.89
C PRO A 346 -1.31 21.24 -8.36
N ALA A 347 -0.28 21.61 -7.61
CA ALA A 347 -0.27 21.58 -6.15
C ALA A 347 -1.09 22.74 -5.55
N ASN A 348 -2.40 22.73 -5.76
CA ASN A 348 -3.31 23.66 -5.12
C ASN A 348 -4.65 22.98 -4.79
N PRO A 349 -5.39 23.49 -3.78
CA PRO A 349 -6.61 22.83 -3.31
C PRO A 349 -7.71 22.61 -4.35
N THR A 350 -7.81 23.48 -5.35
CA THR A 350 -8.85 23.40 -6.38
C THR A 350 -8.53 22.28 -7.37
N ALA A 351 -7.27 22.21 -7.83
CA ALA A 351 -6.84 21.21 -8.79
C ALA A 351 -6.87 19.79 -8.18
N MET A 352 -6.50 19.63 -6.90
CA MET A 352 -6.53 18.32 -6.21
C MET A 352 -7.90 17.63 -6.28
N VAL A 353 -9.01 18.38 -6.26
CA VAL A 353 -10.38 17.84 -6.32
C VAL A 353 -11.01 17.93 -7.71
N THR A 354 -10.25 18.32 -8.73
CA THR A 354 -10.76 18.48 -10.10
C THR A 354 -10.12 17.43 -11.01
N PRO A 355 -10.78 16.28 -11.28
CA PRO A 355 -10.19 15.20 -12.10
C PRO A 355 -9.66 15.66 -13.47
N GLY A 356 -10.28 16.68 -14.08
CA GLY A 356 -9.83 17.25 -15.36
C GLY A 356 -8.47 17.97 -15.32
N GLU A 357 -7.95 18.30 -14.14
CA GLU A 357 -6.63 18.94 -13.96
C GLU A 357 -5.48 17.92 -13.88
N TYR A 358 -5.80 16.64 -13.69
CA TYR A 358 -4.79 15.59 -13.67
C TYR A 358 -4.19 15.37 -15.06
N ARG A 359 -2.90 15.06 -15.09
CA ARG A 359 -2.17 14.68 -16.29
C ARG A 359 -1.48 13.34 -16.05
N TYR A 360 -1.50 12.48 -17.05
CA TYR A 360 -1.09 11.09 -16.97
C TYR A 360 0.12 10.84 -17.85
N TRP A 361 1.14 10.17 -17.33
CA TRP A 361 2.36 9.88 -18.08
C TRP A 361 2.10 8.80 -19.15
N ASP A 362 2.26 9.15 -20.42
CA ASP A 362 1.98 8.26 -21.56
C ASP A 362 3.22 7.53 -22.12
N GLY A 363 4.36 7.66 -21.45
CA GLY A 363 5.64 7.11 -21.90
C GLY A 363 6.51 8.11 -22.67
N SER A 364 5.92 9.22 -23.15
CA SER A 364 6.61 10.28 -23.88
C SER A 364 6.36 11.68 -23.32
N GLY A 365 5.21 11.89 -22.68
CA GLY A 365 4.77 13.16 -22.13
C GLY A 365 3.56 13.01 -21.21
N TRP A 366 2.89 14.14 -20.99
CA TRP A 366 1.77 14.27 -20.06
C TRP A 366 0.44 14.42 -20.83
N SER A 367 -0.41 13.40 -20.75
CA SER A 367 -1.70 13.32 -21.41
C SER A 367 -2.84 13.76 -20.49
N THR A 368 -3.92 14.31 -21.05
CA THR A 368 -5.19 14.53 -20.33
C THR A 368 -6.04 13.26 -20.25
N ASN A 369 -5.69 12.21 -20.99
CA ASN A 369 -6.44 10.97 -21.04
C ASN A 369 -5.87 9.97 -20.02
N ILE A 370 -6.66 9.64 -19.00
CA ILE A 370 -6.32 8.63 -17.99
C ILE A 370 -5.99 7.25 -18.60
N ALA A 371 -6.62 6.89 -19.72
CA ALA A 371 -6.38 5.63 -20.41
C ALA A 371 -5.04 5.56 -21.14
N ALA A 372 -4.36 6.70 -21.32
CA ALA A 372 -3.05 6.76 -21.97
C ALA A 372 -1.90 6.46 -21.00
N ALA A 373 -2.17 6.38 -19.69
CA ALA A 373 -1.15 6.14 -18.69
C ALA A 373 -0.46 4.79 -18.95
N VAL A 374 0.88 4.79 -18.98
CA VAL A 374 1.69 3.57 -19.06
C VAL A 374 2.38 3.28 -17.74
N PRO A 375 2.76 2.02 -17.46
CA PRO A 375 3.53 1.69 -16.27
C PRO A 375 4.84 2.47 -16.19
N VAL A 376 5.17 2.93 -14.98
CA VAL A 376 6.50 3.46 -14.60
C VAL A 376 7.25 2.50 -13.67
N ILE A 377 6.52 1.69 -12.89
CA ILE A 377 7.07 0.55 -12.16
C ILE A 377 6.31 -0.69 -12.64
N GLU A 378 7.04 -1.63 -13.20
CA GLU A 378 6.50 -2.91 -13.66
C GLU A 378 5.95 -3.75 -12.50
N SER A 379 4.93 -4.54 -12.78
CA SER A 379 4.35 -5.49 -11.82
C SER A 379 5.38 -6.49 -11.31
N PRO A 380 5.26 -6.98 -10.05
CA PRO A 380 4.21 -6.66 -9.08
C PRO A 380 4.55 -5.44 -8.20
N VAL A 381 3.52 -4.64 -7.89
CA VAL A 381 3.54 -3.53 -6.93
C VAL A 381 2.29 -3.61 -6.05
N SER A 382 2.48 -3.47 -4.73
CA SER A 382 1.42 -3.52 -3.72
C SER A 382 1.13 -2.15 -3.11
N GLU A 383 0.78 -2.10 -1.82
CA GLU A 383 0.65 -0.92 -0.95
C GLU A 383 1.90 0.00 -0.99
N LEU A 384 2.03 0.79 -2.06
CA LEU A 384 3.20 1.59 -2.39
C LEU A 384 3.30 2.87 -1.54
N SER A 385 4.52 3.17 -1.08
CA SER A 385 4.90 4.45 -0.48
C SER A 385 6.03 5.05 -1.31
N VAL A 386 5.95 6.34 -1.66
CA VAL A 386 6.98 7.03 -2.42
C VAL A 386 7.36 8.33 -1.75
N GLN A 387 8.66 8.56 -1.56
CA GLN A 387 9.16 9.84 -1.04
C GLN A 387 10.56 10.15 -1.57
N TRP A 388 10.94 11.42 -1.57
CA TRP A 388 12.32 11.78 -1.80
C TRP A 388 13.19 11.50 -0.58
N ASN A 389 14.40 10.98 -0.82
CA ASN A 389 15.42 10.84 0.21
C ASN A 389 16.64 11.70 -0.13
N GLU A 390 16.96 12.64 0.76
CA GLU A 390 18.06 13.58 0.58
C GLU A 390 19.44 12.93 0.62
N TYR A 391 19.63 11.82 1.32
CA TYR A 391 20.93 11.15 1.38
C TYR A 391 21.28 10.44 0.07
N LEU A 392 20.32 9.71 -0.50
CA LEU A 392 20.50 9.06 -1.80
C LEU A 392 20.41 10.05 -2.97
N GLN A 393 19.74 11.20 -2.77
CA GLN A 393 19.34 12.14 -3.82
C GLN A 393 18.49 11.41 -4.87
N LYS A 394 17.47 10.68 -4.40
CA LYS A 394 16.57 9.85 -5.19
C LYS A 394 15.18 9.83 -4.55
N TYR A 395 14.16 9.65 -5.37
CA TYR A 395 12.90 9.10 -4.91
C TYR A 395 13.10 7.63 -4.55
N ILE A 396 12.58 7.23 -3.40
CA ILE A 396 12.48 5.84 -2.96
C ILE A 396 11.03 5.42 -3.12
N GLY A 397 10.78 4.28 -3.76
CA GLY A 397 9.48 3.62 -3.79
C GLY A 397 9.56 2.35 -2.97
N MET A 398 8.83 2.27 -1.87
CA MET A 398 8.77 1.15 -0.93
C MET A 398 7.45 0.41 -1.09
N TYR A 399 7.52 -0.91 -1.24
CA TYR A 399 6.33 -1.76 -1.39
C TYR A 399 6.68 -3.21 -1.03
N SER A 400 5.66 -4.05 -0.87
CA SER A 400 5.83 -5.48 -0.66
C SER A 400 5.48 -6.29 -1.90
N ASP A 401 6.10 -7.45 -2.08
CA ASP A 401 5.61 -8.48 -3.00
C ASP A 401 5.76 -9.87 -2.34
N VAL A 402 5.54 -10.94 -3.10
CA VAL A 402 5.67 -12.32 -2.61
C VAL A 402 7.06 -12.65 -2.03
N GLY A 403 8.10 -11.91 -2.46
CA GLY A 403 9.47 -12.05 -1.97
C GLY A 403 9.77 -11.25 -0.71
N GLY A 404 8.92 -10.29 -0.32
CA GLY A 404 9.09 -9.48 0.89
C GLY A 404 9.06 -7.96 0.63
N LEU A 405 9.62 -7.20 1.56
CA LEU A 405 9.66 -5.73 1.52
C LEU A 405 10.83 -5.26 0.66
N LYS A 406 10.55 -4.38 -0.30
CA LYS A 406 11.53 -3.91 -1.29
C LYS A 406 11.52 -2.40 -1.40
N ILE A 407 12.64 -1.85 -1.88
CA ILE A 407 12.73 -0.48 -2.38
C ILE A 407 13.24 -0.44 -3.82
N ARG A 408 12.77 0.56 -4.58
CA ARG A 408 13.36 1.01 -5.86
C ARG A 408 13.74 2.47 -5.77
N GLN A 409 14.65 2.91 -6.63
CA GLN A 409 15.11 4.31 -6.69
C GLN A 409 14.81 4.94 -8.04
N SER A 410 14.40 6.20 -8.03
CA SER A 410 14.18 7.00 -9.25
C SER A 410 14.71 8.43 -9.08
N SER A 411 15.04 9.08 -10.19
CA SER A 411 15.40 10.51 -10.18
C SER A 411 14.25 11.42 -10.64
N ASP A 412 13.26 10.85 -11.33
CA ASP A 412 12.25 11.58 -12.10
C ASP A 412 10.84 10.97 -11.96
N LEU A 413 10.67 9.97 -11.08
CA LEU A 413 9.44 9.18 -10.88
C LEU A 413 9.00 8.33 -12.08
N VAL A 414 9.73 8.38 -13.19
CA VAL A 414 9.42 7.65 -14.43
C VAL A 414 10.35 6.46 -14.59
N HIS A 415 11.65 6.66 -14.42
CA HIS A 415 12.65 5.62 -14.59
C HIS A 415 13.08 5.09 -13.22
N TRP A 416 12.78 3.82 -12.96
CA TRP A 416 13.05 3.16 -11.68
C TRP A 416 14.15 2.11 -11.83
N SER A 417 15.04 2.05 -10.85
CA SER A 417 16.05 1.01 -10.74
C SER A 417 15.42 -0.38 -10.56
N GLY A 418 16.26 -1.42 -10.62
CA GLY A 418 16.00 -2.72 -10.01
C GLY A 418 15.66 -2.59 -8.53
N SER A 419 15.12 -3.66 -7.96
CA SER A 419 14.70 -3.71 -6.56
C SER A 419 15.85 -4.04 -5.61
N GLN A 420 15.79 -3.48 -4.41
CA GLN A 420 16.61 -3.84 -3.27
C GLN A 420 15.70 -4.40 -2.19
N THR A 421 15.81 -5.69 -1.90
CA THR A 421 15.08 -6.33 -0.80
C THR A 421 15.62 -5.83 0.54
N LEU A 422 14.71 -5.38 1.41
CA LEU A 422 15.01 -4.91 2.76
C LEU A 422 14.70 -5.96 3.82
N ILE A 423 13.63 -6.73 3.62
CA ILE A 423 13.23 -7.87 4.45
C ILE A 423 12.62 -8.94 3.54
N GLY A 424 13.23 -10.13 3.52
CA GLY A 424 12.67 -11.28 2.82
C GLY A 424 11.41 -11.85 3.49
N SER A 425 10.47 -12.37 2.70
CA SER A 425 9.26 -13.01 3.23
C SER A 425 9.56 -14.29 4.03
N ALA A 426 10.68 -14.95 3.77
CA ALA A 426 11.16 -16.06 4.61
C ALA A 426 11.72 -15.59 5.97
N THR A 427 12.26 -14.37 6.04
CA THR A 427 12.81 -13.79 7.29
C THR A 427 11.70 -13.30 8.20
N LEU A 428 10.69 -12.63 7.66
CA LEU A 428 9.53 -12.16 8.41
C LEU A 428 8.24 -12.54 7.66
N PRO A 429 7.72 -13.76 7.88
CA PRO A 429 6.54 -14.25 7.19
C PRO A 429 5.31 -13.36 7.39
N GLY A 430 4.52 -13.22 6.34
CA GLY A 430 3.27 -12.47 6.38
C GLY A 430 3.45 -10.96 6.54
N LEU A 431 4.65 -10.41 6.33
CA LEU A 431 4.86 -8.97 6.24
C LEU A 431 4.07 -8.37 5.07
N TYR A 432 3.55 -7.16 5.25
CA TYR A 432 2.95 -6.35 4.19
C TYR A 432 2.90 -4.87 4.55
N GLY A 433 2.59 -4.03 3.56
CA GLY A 433 2.70 -2.58 3.69
C GLY A 433 4.15 -2.12 3.53
N GLY A 434 4.56 -1.14 4.32
CA GLY A 434 5.84 -0.44 4.17
C GLY A 434 5.61 1.02 3.83
N PHE A 435 5.21 1.80 4.82
CA PHE A 435 4.93 3.23 4.65
C PHE A 435 6.02 4.06 5.30
N MET A 436 6.72 4.85 4.49
CA MET A 436 7.86 5.63 4.95
C MET A 436 7.42 6.81 5.81
N HIS A 437 8.17 7.06 6.89
CA HIS A 437 7.95 8.21 7.74
C HIS A 437 8.44 9.47 7.01
N PRO A 438 7.61 10.51 6.85
CA PRO A 438 7.89 11.66 5.99
C PRO A 438 9.07 12.51 6.51
N TRP A 439 9.38 12.43 7.81
CA TRP A 439 10.53 13.12 8.41
C TRP A 439 11.83 12.30 8.43
N SER A 440 11.87 11.16 7.74
CA SER A 440 13.10 10.39 7.58
C SER A 440 14.15 11.21 6.84
N THR A 441 15.29 11.46 7.50
CA THR A 441 16.38 12.25 6.92
C THR A 441 17.71 11.51 7.00
N GLY A 442 18.67 11.92 6.17
CA GLY A 442 19.98 11.28 6.13
C GLY A 442 19.90 9.82 5.68
N LYS A 443 20.84 9.01 6.18
CA LYS A 443 21.00 7.60 5.78
C LYS A 443 19.99 6.65 6.43
N ASP A 444 19.27 7.11 7.45
CA ASP A 444 18.37 6.26 8.22
C ASP A 444 16.93 6.49 7.74
N LEU A 445 16.36 5.46 7.13
CA LEU A 445 14.98 5.47 6.63
C LEU A 445 14.07 4.82 7.66
N TYR A 446 13.15 5.60 8.21
CA TYR A 446 12.13 5.12 9.15
C TYR A 446 10.82 4.87 8.42
N PHE A 447 10.11 3.83 8.83
CA PHE A 447 8.86 3.41 8.20
C PHE A 447 8.05 2.52 9.13
N VAL A 448 6.80 2.27 8.78
CA VAL A 448 5.96 1.28 9.46
C VAL A 448 5.69 0.07 8.58
N LEU A 449 5.59 -1.10 9.21
CA LEU A 449 5.34 -2.39 8.58
C LEU A 449 4.31 -3.19 9.39
N THR A 450 3.46 -3.96 8.73
CA THR A 450 2.47 -4.83 9.39
C THR A 450 2.77 -6.30 9.10
N THR A 451 2.38 -7.20 10.01
CA THR A 451 2.36 -8.65 9.74
C THR A 451 0.97 -9.25 9.99
N TRP A 452 0.57 -10.24 9.18
CA TRP A 452 -0.76 -10.88 9.27
C TRP A 452 -0.98 -11.68 10.57
N ASP A 453 0.07 -12.28 11.10
CA ASP A 453 0.03 -13.17 12.28
C ASP A 453 -0.10 -12.42 13.61
N ARG A 454 0.30 -11.14 13.66
CA ARG A 454 0.15 -10.27 14.83
C ARG A 454 -0.89 -9.18 14.62
N TYR A 455 -1.23 -8.89 13.37
CA TYR A 455 -2.18 -7.84 12.97
C TYR A 455 -1.93 -6.50 13.70
N ASN A 456 -0.68 -6.06 13.66
CA ASN A 456 -0.24 -4.88 14.37
C ASN A 456 0.94 -4.21 13.66
N VAL A 457 1.12 -2.92 13.90
CA VAL A 457 2.07 -2.07 13.18
C VAL A 457 3.38 -1.94 13.95
N ILE A 458 4.48 -2.19 13.25
CA ILE A 458 5.85 -2.17 13.77
C ILE A 458 6.55 -0.95 13.20
N TYR A 459 7.18 -0.17 14.07
CA TYR A 459 8.07 0.92 13.68
C TYR A 459 9.46 0.37 13.36
N MET A 460 9.96 0.68 12.18
CA MET A 460 11.14 0.06 11.59
C MET A 460 12.15 1.13 11.17
N ARG A 461 13.41 0.73 11.06
CA ARG A 461 14.48 1.54 10.48
C ARG A 461 15.34 0.70 9.54
N THR A 462 15.74 1.29 8.41
CA THR A 462 16.78 0.76 7.52
C THR A 462 17.94 1.75 7.38
N ASP A 463 19.18 1.26 7.53
CA ASP A 463 20.38 2.02 7.18
C ASP A 463 20.69 1.91 5.66
N LEU A 464 20.55 3.01 4.94
CA LEU A 464 20.74 3.14 3.50
C LEU A 464 22.23 3.23 3.07
N THR A 465 23.18 3.07 3.98
CA THR A 465 24.61 3.11 3.65
C THR A 465 24.95 2.11 2.55
N ASN A 466 25.58 2.61 1.48
CA ASN A 466 25.97 1.87 0.28
C ASN A 466 24.81 1.31 -0.56
N MET A 467 23.59 1.86 -0.42
CA MET A 467 22.42 1.43 -1.21
C MET A 467 22.12 2.31 -2.43
N LYS A 468 22.87 3.38 -2.70
CA LYS A 468 22.60 4.28 -3.83
C LYS A 468 22.73 3.55 -5.18
N MET A 469 21.68 3.59 -5.98
CA MET A 469 21.64 2.97 -7.31
C MET A 469 21.65 4.04 -8.41
N ALA A 470 22.26 3.71 -9.55
CA ALA A 470 22.11 4.50 -10.77
C ALA A 470 20.69 4.27 -11.34
N ALA A 471 20.13 5.26 -12.03
CA ALA A 471 18.79 5.12 -12.62
C ALA A 471 18.72 4.01 -13.69
N ALA A 472 19.84 3.72 -14.36
CA ALA A 472 19.94 2.66 -15.36
C ALA A 472 20.25 1.27 -14.77
N ASP A 473 20.43 1.16 -13.46
CA ASP A 473 20.72 -0.10 -12.80
C ASP A 473 19.43 -0.89 -12.60
N MET A 474 19.14 -1.80 -13.53
CA MET A 474 17.93 -2.62 -13.52
C MET A 474 18.11 -3.96 -12.79
N VAL A 475 19.24 -4.17 -12.11
CA VAL A 475 19.54 -5.47 -11.49
C VAL A 475 18.88 -5.54 -10.11
N ASP A 476 18.00 -6.54 -9.93
CA ASP A 476 17.45 -6.86 -8.62
C ASP A 476 18.55 -7.39 -7.69
N ARG A 477 18.59 -6.87 -6.47
CA ARG A 477 19.53 -7.33 -5.44
C ARG A 477 18.98 -8.57 -4.76
N PRO A 478 19.86 -9.52 -4.39
CA PRO A 478 19.43 -10.74 -3.69
C PRO A 478 18.79 -10.39 -2.36
N ASP A 479 17.99 -11.32 -1.85
CA ASP A 479 17.47 -11.25 -0.49
C ASP A 479 18.65 -11.18 0.51
N PRO A 480 18.69 -10.22 1.44
CA PRO A 480 19.74 -10.15 2.45
C PRO A 480 19.78 -11.38 3.38
N ALA A 481 18.73 -12.21 3.41
CA ALA A 481 18.75 -13.51 4.06
C ALA A 481 19.67 -14.51 3.33
N ASP A 482 19.64 -14.51 1.99
CA ASP A 482 20.48 -15.38 1.15
C ASP A 482 21.96 -14.99 1.24
N THR A 483 22.24 -13.70 1.45
CA THR A 483 23.62 -13.20 1.67
C THR A 483 24.07 -13.35 3.12
N GLY A 484 23.16 -13.69 4.04
CA GLY A 484 23.42 -13.79 5.48
C GLY A 484 23.54 -12.45 6.19
N GLU A 485 23.26 -11.33 5.51
CA GLU A 485 23.26 -9.98 6.09
C GLU A 485 22.07 -9.75 7.03
N GLN A 486 20.96 -10.47 6.84
CA GLN A 486 19.75 -10.34 7.64
C GLN A 486 19.25 -11.70 8.12
N ARG A 487 18.83 -11.74 9.38
CA ARG A 487 18.21 -12.91 10.04
C ARG A 487 17.21 -12.44 11.10
N LEU A 488 16.21 -13.27 11.35
CA LEU A 488 15.35 -13.17 12.53
C LEU A 488 15.98 -13.99 13.66
N GLU A 489 16.38 -13.33 14.73
CA GLU A 489 16.99 -13.96 15.91
C GLU A 489 15.94 -14.40 16.95
N GLY A 490 14.72 -13.89 16.85
CA GLY A 490 13.62 -14.18 17.76
C GLY A 490 12.68 -13.00 17.92
N PHE A 491 11.91 -12.99 19.01
CA PHE A 491 10.98 -11.93 19.34
C PHE A 491 11.17 -11.48 20.78
N ASN A 492 11.07 -10.17 21.01
CA ASN A 492 10.93 -9.60 22.34
C ASN A 492 9.45 -9.44 22.64
N THR A 493 8.96 -10.11 23.67
CA THR A 493 7.57 -9.97 24.13
C THR A 493 7.47 -8.94 25.26
N PRO A 494 6.34 -8.24 25.42
CA PRO A 494 6.14 -7.33 26.55
C PRO A 494 6.23 -8.07 27.89
N GLU A 495 6.74 -7.40 28.94
CA GLU A 495 6.84 -7.99 30.28
C GLU A 495 5.48 -8.54 30.75
N GLY A 496 5.48 -9.77 31.27
CA GLY A 496 4.27 -10.48 31.70
C GLY A 496 3.57 -11.30 30.62
N PHE A 497 4.06 -11.26 29.37
CA PHE A 497 3.62 -12.19 28.33
C PHE A 497 4.32 -13.53 28.50
N THR A 498 3.62 -14.51 29.06
CA THR A 498 4.09 -15.90 29.12
C THR A 498 3.74 -16.59 27.81
N GLU A 499 4.75 -17.00 27.04
CA GLU A 499 4.56 -17.93 25.93
C GLU A 499 4.21 -19.29 26.56
N THR A 500 2.94 -19.69 26.54
CA THR A 500 2.56 -21.05 26.93
C THR A 500 3.10 -22.00 25.88
N VAL A 501 4.17 -22.71 26.24
CA VAL A 501 4.64 -23.86 25.47
C VAL A 501 3.59 -24.95 25.65
N ASP A 502 2.78 -25.20 24.61
CA ASP A 502 1.84 -26.31 24.63
C ASP A 502 2.61 -27.64 24.63
N GLY A 503 2.50 -28.37 25.74
CA GLY A 503 3.11 -29.69 25.88
C GLY A 503 3.26 -30.21 27.31
N GLU A 504 2.20 -30.19 28.13
CA GLU A 504 1.89 -31.24 29.14
C GLU A 504 0.37 -31.38 29.33
#